data_AF-A0A2N7Z979-F1
#
_entry.id   AF-A0A2N7Z979-F1
#
_cell.length_a   1.000
_cell.length_b   1.000
_cell.length_c   1.000
_cell.angle_alpha   90.00
_cell.angle_beta   90.00
_cell.angle_gamma   90.00
#
_symmetry.space_group_name_H-M   'P 1'
#
loop_
_entity.id
_entity.type
_entity.pdbx_description
1 polymer ?
#
loop_
_entity_poly.entity_id
_entity_poly.type
_entity_poly.pdbx_seq_one_letter_code
_entity_poly.pdbx_strand_id
1 'polypeptide(L)'
;MKEGFRQAMAWLHTWAGLIFGWLLFAIFLTGTLSYFKDEISHWMQPEVQARPLDDARSLTVAQTYLQQVAPTAARWFITLPDSRDPGLSVMWQDKVDPGKRGNFIQKTLDPVTGQAVQARESMGGEFFYRFHFQLQMPHPWGRWLSTIAAMVMFIALITGIITHKKIFKDFFTFRPRKGQRSWLDGHNAVGVLVLPFHLMITYSSLVIFMSMVMPAPILASYGNDTRAFFSEVFPNTNNAPASGQPGTLLPLVPMYEQARAQWAG
;
A
#
# COMPACT_ATOMS: atom_id res chain seq x y z
N MET A 1 26.53 2.35 40.01
CA MET A 1 26.59 3.63 39.28
C MET A 1 25.32 3.75 38.47
N LYS A 2 24.55 4.83 38.60
CA LYS A 2 23.37 5.05 37.75
C LYS A 2 23.85 5.27 36.32
N GLU A 3 23.42 4.43 35.39
CA GLU A 3 23.75 4.63 33.97
C GLU A 3 23.28 6.02 33.53
N GLY A 4 24.12 6.74 32.79
CA GLY A 4 23.72 8.03 32.22
C GLY A 4 22.64 7.83 31.16
N PHE A 5 21.75 8.81 30.97
CA PHE A 5 20.66 8.77 29.97
C PHE A 5 21.10 8.29 28.59
N ARG A 6 22.27 8.75 28.11
CA ARG A 6 22.83 8.33 26.83
C ARG A 6 23.22 6.85 26.78
N GLN A 7 23.71 6.28 27.88
CA GLN A 7 24.07 4.87 27.96
C GLN A 7 22.83 3.99 27.88
N ALA A 8 21.75 4.40 28.55
CA ALA A 8 20.45 3.74 28.44
C ALA A 8 19.89 3.80 27.00
N MET A 9 19.99 4.95 26.32
CA MET A 9 19.58 5.08 24.92
C MET A 9 20.43 4.23 23.97
N ALA A 10 21.74 4.17 24.19
CA ALA A 10 22.64 3.32 23.39
C ALA A 10 22.33 1.82 23.59
N TRP A 11 22.03 1.41 24.82
CA TRP A 11 21.58 0.06 25.14
C TRP A 11 20.27 -0.25 24.41
N LEU A 12 19.27 0.63 24.53
CA LEU A 12 17.96 0.45 23.89
C LEU A 12 18.09 0.38 22.36
N HIS A 13 18.85 1.27 21.74
CA HIS A 13 19.13 1.25 20.30
C HIS A 13 19.75 -0.08 19.86
N THR A 14 20.77 -0.54 20.58
CA THR A 14 21.51 -1.76 20.26
C THR A 14 20.60 -2.98 20.32
N TRP A 15 19.85 -3.15 21.41
CA TRP A 15 19.00 -4.33 21.59
C TRP A 15 17.74 -4.30 20.72
N ALA A 16 17.11 -3.13 20.54
CA ALA A 16 16.01 -2.97 19.61
C ALA A 16 16.44 -3.33 18.18
N GLY A 17 17.57 -2.78 17.73
CA GLY A 17 18.13 -3.07 16.41
C GLY A 17 18.55 -4.54 16.25
N LEU A 18 19.15 -5.14 17.27
CA LEU A 18 19.61 -6.54 17.21
C LEU A 18 18.45 -7.54 17.17
N ILE A 19 17.44 -7.35 18.01
CA ILE A 19 16.29 -8.27 18.13
C ILE A 19 15.37 -8.14 16.92
N PHE A 20 15.06 -6.91 16.50
CA PHE A 20 14.07 -6.65 15.45
C PHE A 20 14.71 -6.45 14.07
N GLY A 21 16.04 -6.41 13.96
CA GLY A 21 16.75 -6.09 12.73
C GLY A 21 16.39 -7.00 11.56
N TRP A 22 16.27 -8.31 11.77
CA TRP A 22 15.88 -9.26 10.72
C TRP A 22 14.43 -9.09 10.27
N LEU A 23 13.52 -8.81 11.21
CA LEU A 23 12.13 -8.54 10.89
C LEU A 23 12.01 -7.24 10.08
N LEU A 24 12.66 -6.17 10.55
CA LEU A 24 12.71 -4.89 9.85
C LEU A 24 13.35 -5.03 8.47
N PHE A 25 14.43 -5.79 8.35
CA PHE A 25 15.05 -6.08 7.06
C PHE A 25 14.07 -6.74 6.09
N ALA A 26 13.35 -7.78 6.51
CA ALA A 26 12.36 -8.43 5.66
C ALA A 26 11.23 -7.47 5.25
N ILE A 27 10.74 -6.63 6.18
CA ILE A 27 9.73 -5.61 5.90
C ILE A 27 10.26 -4.58 4.89
N PHE A 28 11.47 -4.04 5.06
CA PHE A 28 12.03 -3.04 4.14
C PHE A 28 12.36 -3.62 2.77
N LEU A 29 12.89 -4.84 2.72
CA LEU A 29 13.20 -5.52 1.48
C LEU A 29 11.92 -5.73 0.66
N THR A 30 10.89 -6.30 1.28
CA THR A 30 9.60 -6.51 0.60
C THR A 30 8.89 -5.19 0.28
N GLY A 31 9.00 -4.18 1.13
CA GLY A 31 8.50 -2.82 0.84
C GLY A 31 9.17 -2.19 -0.37
N THR A 32 10.48 -2.36 -0.52
CA THR A 32 11.24 -1.89 -1.69
C THR A 32 10.80 -2.62 -2.96
N LEU A 33 10.65 -3.95 -2.90
CA LEU A 33 10.15 -4.75 -4.02
C LEU A 33 8.72 -4.39 -4.42
N SER A 34 7.90 -3.93 -3.47
CA SER A 34 6.51 -3.53 -3.70
C SER A 34 6.38 -2.30 -4.61
N TYR A 35 7.44 -1.50 -4.74
CA TYR A 35 7.46 -0.40 -5.71
C TYR A 35 7.34 -0.92 -7.15
N PHE A 36 7.91 -2.10 -7.41
CA PHE A 36 7.86 -2.80 -8.70
C PHE A 36 6.73 -3.84 -8.75
N LYS A 37 5.66 -3.63 -7.98
CA LYS A 37 4.57 -4.60 -7.86
C LYS A 37 4.00 -4.98 -9.24
N ASP A 38 3.72 -4.00 -10.07
CA ASP A 38 3.04 -4.21 -11.35
C ASP A 38 3.99 -4.87 -12.35
N GLU A 39 5.26 -4.44 -12.39
CA GLU A 39 6.29 -5.02 -13.23
C GLU A 39 6.58 -6.49 -12.87
N ILE A 40 6.67 -6.82 -11.58
CA ILE A 40 6.83 -8.21 -11.11
C ILE A 40 5.58 -9.03 -11.45
N SER A 41 4.40 -8.47 -11.27
CA SER A 41 3.14 -9.17 -11.59
C SER A 41 3.03 -9.48 -13.08
N HIS A 42 3.32 -8.49 -13.93
CA HIS A 42 3.33 -8.65 -15.38
C HIS A 42 4.41 -9.64 -15.85
N TRP A 43 5.61 -9.58 -15.28
CA TRP A 43 6.68 -10.55 -15.57
C TRP A 43 6.25 -11.99 -15.25
N MET A 44 5.46 -12.18 -14.19
CA MET A 44 4.91 -13.49 -13.80
C MET A 44 3.63 -13.88 -14.56
N GLN A 45 3.03 -12.98 -15.33
CA GLN A 45 1.81 -13.20 -16.11
C GLN A 45 1.99 -12.73 -17.56
N PRO A 46 2.91 -13.35 -18.34
CA PRO A 46 3.18 -12.97 -19.72
C PRO A 46 1.97 -13.16 -20.66
N GLU A 47 0.94 -13.88 -20.22
CA GLU A 47 -0.32 -14.03 -20.95
C GLU A 47 -1.10 -12.71 -21.07
N VAL A 48 -0.90 -11.77 -20.15
CA VAL A 48 -1.48 -10.42 -20.22
C VAL A 48 -0.58 -9.57 -21.12
N GLN A 49 -0.85 -9.54 -22.42
CA GLN A 49 0.01 -8.84 -23.37
C GLN A 49 -0.18 -7.32 -23.31
N ALA A 50 0.94 -6.59 -23.35
CA ALA A 50 0.93 -5.15 -23.57
C ALA A 50 0.41 -4.83 -24.99
N ARG A 51 -0.59 -3.94 -25.05
CA ARG A 51 -1.17 -3.41 -26.28
C ARG A 51 -0.97 -1.89 -26.31
N PRO A 52 -1.02 -1.24 -27.49
CA PRO A 52 -1.11 0.21 -27.56
C PRO A 52 -2.29 0.72 -26.72
N LEU A 53 -2.03 1.75 -25.91
CA LEU A 53 -3.03 2.33 -25.03
C LEU A 53 -4.08 3.09 -25.87
N ASP A 54 -5.33 2.69 -25.70
CA ASP A 54 -6.52 3.31 -26.30
C ASP A 54 -7.67 3.20 -25.29
N ASP A 55 -7.79 4.23 -24.46
CA ASP A 55 -8.74 4.28 -23.35
C ASP A 55 -10.18 4.17 -23.83
N ALA A 56 -10.54 4.87 -24.92
CA ALA A 56 -11.89 4.88 -25.47
C ALA A 56 -12.31 3.48 -25.95
N ARG A 57 -11.40 2.80 -26.66
CA ARG A 57 -11.62 1.40 -27.08
C ARG A 57 -11.70 0.47 -25.88
N SER A 58 -10.75 0.54 -24.96
CA SER A 58 -10.68 -0.32 -23.77
C SER A 58 -11.95 -0.18 -22.92
N LEU A 59 -12.47 1.04 -22.78
CA LEU A 59 -13.69 1.33 -22.04
C LEU A 59 -14.94 0.76 -22.73
N THR A 60 -15.02 0.88 -24.06
CA THR A 60 -16.11 0.29 -24.84
C THR A 60 -16.11 -1.23 -24.70
N VAL A 61 -14.93 -1.85 -24.81
CA VAL A 61 -14.72 -3.28 -24.64
C VAL A 61 -15.15 -3.74 -23.22
N ALA A 62 -14.70 -3.05 -22.17
CA ALA A 62 -15.07 -3.35 -20.79
C ALA A 62 -16.59 -3.23 -20.58
N GLN A 63 -17.21 -2.16 -21.10
CA GLN A 63 -18.65 -1.94 -21.00
C GLN A 63 -19.43 -3.08 -21.68
N THR A 64 -19.07 -3.44 -22.92
CA THR A 64 -19.73 -4.53 -23.64
C THR A 64 -19.59 -5.86 -22.88
N TYR A 65 -18.40 -6.18 -22.36
CA TYR A 65 -18.18 -7.39 -21.58
C TYR A 65 -19.04 -7.41 -20.30
N LEU A 66 -19.06 -6.32 -19.53
CA LEU A 66 -19.81 -6.24 -18.29
C LEU A 66 -21.34 -6.26 -18.50
N GLN A 67 -21.82 -5.66 -19.59
CA GLN A 67 -23.23 -5.76 -19.99
C GLN A 67 -23.64 -7.21 -20.31
N GLN A 68 -22.74 -8.02 -20.84
CA GLN A 68 -23.02 -9.42 -21.17
C GLN A 68 -22.91 -10.34 -19.95
N VAL A 69 -21.85 -10.17 -19.15
CA VAL A 69 -21.50 -11.10 -18.05
C VAL A 69 -22.17 -10.72 -16.74
N ALA A 70 -22.33 -9.42 -16.47
CA ALA A 70 -22.81 -8.90 -15.19
C ALA A 70 -23.88 -7.80 -15.33
N PRO A 71 -24.94 -7.98 -16.16
CA PRO A 71 -25.96 -6.96 -16.41
C PRO A 71 -26.76 -6.56 -15.16
N THR A 72 -26.82 -7.45 -14.16
CA THR A 72 -27.62 -7.27 -12.94
C THR A 72 -26.77 -6.89 -11.72
N ALA A 73 -25.46 -6.68 -11.91
CA ALA A 73 -24.57 -6.27 -10.83
C ALA A 73 -24.97 -4.90 -10.25
N ALA A 74 -24.72 -4.73 -8.95
CA ALA A 74 -25.00 -3.47 -8.28
C ALA A 74 -24.01 -2.38 -8.67
N ARG A 75 -22.76 -2.75 -8.93
CA ARG A 75 -21.66 -1.83 -9.27
C ARG A 75 -20.65 -2.49 -10.19
N TRP A 76 -20.09 -1.69 -11.09
CA TRP A 76 -18.94 -2.04 -11.90
C TRP A 76 -17.77 -1.11 -11.55
N PHE A 77 -16.57 -1.65 -11.63
CA PHE A 77 -15.30 -0.98 -11.49
C PHE A 77 -14.48 -1.37 -12.71
N ILE A 78 -14.04 -0.37 -13.47
CA ILE A 78 -13.21 -0.55 -14.65
C ILE A 78 -11.91 0.18 -14.38
N THR A 79 -10.80 -0.54 -14.43
CA THR A 79 -9.46 0.04 -14.36
C THR A 79 -8.84 -0.09 -15.74
N LEU A 80 -8.59 1.05 -16.37
CA LEU A 80 -8.00 1.10 -17.71
C LEU A 80 -6.53 0.68 -17.66
N PRO A 81 -6.01 0.03 -18.72
CA PRO A 81 -4.60 -0.25 -18.85
C PRO A 81 -3.77 1.02 -18.82
N ASP A 82 -2.56 0.92 -18.29
CA ASP A 82 -1.54 1.97 -18.37
C ASP A 82 -0.17 1.40 -18.74
N SER A 83 0.87 2.23 -18.67
CA SER A 83 2.24 1.81 -19.02
C SER A 83 2.85 0.77 -18.06
N ARG A 84 2.32 0.61 -16.86
CA ARG A 84 2.83 -0.29 -15.81
C ARG A 84 1.96 -1.54 -15.66
N ASP A 85 0.64 -1.41 -15.78
CA ASP A 85 -0.31 -2.52 -15.84
C ASP A 85 -1.04 -2.56 -17.19
N PRO A 86 -0.64 -3.45 -18.12
CA PRO A 86 -1.26 -3.54 -19.43
C PRO A 86 -2.64 -4.23 -19.43
N GLY A 87 -3.08 -4.77 -18.29
CA GLY A 87 -4.34 -5.49 -18.19
C GLY A 87 -5.55 -4.56 -18.08
N LEU A 88 -6.59 -4.79 -18.88
CA LEU A 88 -7.89 -4.15 -18.66
C LEU A 88 -8.62 -4.90 -17.53
N SER A 89 -8.62 -4.34 -16.32
CA SER A 89 -9.26 -4.97 -15.17
C SER A 89 -10.71 -4.54 -15.05
N VAL A 90 -11.62 -5.52 -15.09
CA VAL A 90 -13.04 -5.33 -14.80
C VAL A 90 -13.39 -6.06 -13.50
N MET A 91 -14.02 -5.34 -12.58
CA MET A 91 -14.52 -5.89 -11.33
C MET A 91 -15.98 -5.50 -11.17
N TRP A 92 -16.81 -6.43 -10.72
CA TRP A 92 -18.20 -6.13 -10.41
C TRP A 92 -18.59 -6.69 -9.05
N GLN A 93 -19.59 -6.05 -8.46
CA GLN A 93 -20.22 -6.49 -7.23
C GLN A 93 -21.63 -6.96 -7.55
N ASP A 94 -21.92 -8.22 -7.26
CA ASP A 94 -23.27 -8.77 -7.43
C ASP A 94 -24.29 -8.01 -6.57
N LYS A 95 -25.57 -8.08 -6.96
CA LYS A 95 -26.65 -7.45 -6.18
C LYS A 95 -26.61 -7.95 -4.74
N VAL A 96 -26.56 -6.99 -3.81
CA VAL A 96 -26.37 -7.26 -2.40
C VAL A 96 -27.71 -7.14 -1.68
N ASP A 97 -28.13 -8.20 -0.99
CA ASP A 97 -29.23 -8.11 -0.02
C ASP A 97 -28.86 -7.10 1.09
N PRO A 98 -29.83 -6.30 1.60
CA PRO A 98 -29.57 -5.41 2.73
C PRO A 98 -28.92 -6.16 3.90
N GLY A 99 -27.72 -5.72 4.32
CA GLY A 99 -26.97 -6.30 5.45
C GLY A 99 -25.96 -7.41 5.11
N LYS A 100 -25.86 -7.85 3.84
CA LYS A 100 -24.77 -8.74 3.41
C LYS A 100 -23.65 -7.95 2.72
N ARG A 101 -22.45 -8.51 2.64
CA ARG A 101 -21.35 -7.97 1.82
C ARG A 101 -21.38 -8.70 0.48
N GLY A 102 -21.62 -7.98 -0.62
CA GLY A 102 -21.59 -8.57 -1.95
C GLY A 102 -20.22 -9.12 -2.30
N ASN A 103 -20.18 -10.25 -2.99
CA ASN A 103 -18.95 -10.80 -3.54
C ASN A 103 -18.46 -9.88 -4.66
N PHE A 104 -17.16 -9.59 -4.64
CA PHE A 104 -16.48 -8.92 -5.74
C PHE A 104 -15.85 -9.98 -6.63
N ILE A 105 -16.17 -9.93 -7.92
CA ILE A 105 -15.55 -10.78 -8.93
C ILE A 105 -14.72 -9.88 -9.83
N GLN A 106 -13.44 -10.21 -9.98
CA GLN A 106 -12.49 -9.50 -10.82
C GLN A 106 -12.04 -10.40 -11.98
N LYS A 107 -11.94 -9.81 -13.17
CA LYS A 107 -11.39 -10.44 -14.38
C LYS A 107 -10.49 -9.45 -15.11
N THR A 108 -9.41 -9.98 -15.69
CA THR A 108 -8.53 -9.24 -16.60
C THR A 108 -8.91 -9.58 -18.03
N LEU A 109 -9.09 -8.56 -18.86
CA LEU A 109 -9.43 -8.66 -20.28
C LEU A 109 -8.26 -8.19 -21.15
N ASP A 110 -8.18 -8.71 -22.38
CA ASP A 110 -7.35 -8.08 -23.41
C ASP A 110 -8.04 -6.78 -23.87
N PRO A 111 -7.38 -5.61 -23.80
CA PRO A 111 -8.00 -4.31 -24.06
C PRO A 111 -8.45 -4.10 -25.51
N VAL A 112 -7.96 -4.92 -26.44
CA VAL A 112 -8.23 -4.83 -27.87
C VAL A 112 -9.36 -5.77 -28.27
N THR A 113 -9.36 -7.01 -27.74
CA THR A 113 -10.32 -8.06 -28.11
C THR A 113 -11.51 -8.19 -27.16
N GLY A 114 -11.35 -7.78 -25.90
CA GLY A 114 -12.36 -7.95 -24.85
C GLY A 114 -12.49 -9.36 -24.30
N GLN A 115 -11.65 -10.28 -24.75
CA GLN A 115 -11.66 -11.64 -24.22
C GLN A 115 -11.00 -11.68 -22.85
N ALA A 116 -11.57 -12.46 -21.94
CA ALA A 116 -10.98 -12.69 -20.64
C ALA A 116 -9.66 -13.44 -20.78
N VAL A 117 -8.58 -12.86 -20.26
CA VAL A 117 -7.25 -13.47 -20.27
C VAL A 117 -7.18 -14.46 -19.12
N GLN A 118 -6.92 -15.73 -19.46
CA GLN A 118 -6.64 -16.76 -18.46
C GLN A 118 -5.15 -16.71 -18.11
N ALA A 119 -4.78 -15.73 -17.29
CA ALA A 119 -3.43 -15.65 -16.74
C ALA A 119 -3.22 -16.76 -15.70
N ARG A 120 -1.98 -17.24 -15.60
CA ARG A 120 -1.63 -18.22 -14.56
C ARG A 120 -1.82 -17.63 -13.16
N GLU A 121 -2.21 -18.49 -12.22
CA GLU A 121 -2.32 -18.08 -10.82
C GLU A 121 -0.94 -17.69 -10.28
N SER A 122 -0.82 -16.43 -9.86
CA SER A 122 0.38 -15.87 -9.29
C SER A 122 -0.01 -14.72 -8.37
N MET A 123 0.62 -14.62 -7.20
CA MET A 123 0.53 -13.41 -6.41
C MET A 123 1.36 -12.28 -7.00
N GLY A 124 2.29 -12.55 -7.92
CA GLY A 124 3.10 -11.50 -8.52
C GLY A 124 3.81 -10.63 -7.48
N GLY A 125 3.80 -9.32 -7.75
CA GLY A 125 4.25 -8.31 -6.80
C GLY A 125 3.31 -8.09 -5.61
N GLU A 126 2.04 -8.51 -5.69
CA GLU A 126 1.08 -8.43 -4.58
C GLU A 126 1.56 -9.25 -3.37
N PHE A 127 2.38 -10.28 -3.59
CA PHE A 127 3.03 -11.01 -2.51
C PHE A 127 3.91 -10.10 -1.64
N PHE A 128 4.79 -9.32 -2.26
CA PHE A 128 5.70 -8.43 -1.55
C PHE A 128 4.96 -7.28 -0.88
N TYR A 129 3.96 -6.72 -1.57
CA TYR A 129 3.10 -5.67 -1.02
C TYR A 129 2.39 -6.14 0.25
N ARG A 130 1.74 -7.31 0.21
CA ARG A 130 1.07 -7.87 1.40
C ARG A 130 2.06 -8.35 2.46
N PHE A 131 3.25 -8.82 2.09
CA PHE A 131 4.26 -9.17 3.08
C PHE A 131 4.74 -7.92 3.84
N HIS A 132 4.96 -6.81 3.15
CA HIS A 132 5.49 -5.58 3.74
C HIS A 132 4.65 -5.08 4.93
N PHE A 133 3.32 -4.98 4.79
CA PHE A 133 2.47 -4.38 5.84
C PHE A 133 1.75 -5.40 6.74
N GLN A 134 1.69 -6.68 6.35
CA GLN A 134 1.00 -7.72 7.13
C GLN A 134 1.69 -9.09 7.13
N LEU A 135 2.92 -9.20 6.62
CA LEU A 135 3.76 -10.40 6.68
C LEU A 135 3.09 -11.68 6.13
N GLN A 136 2.16 -11.51 5.18
CA GLN A 136 1.30 -12.58 4.66
C GLN A 136 0.47 -13.33 5.72
N MET A 137 0.31 -12.75 6.90
CA MET A 137 -0.51 -13.32 7.96
C MET A 137 -1.97 -12.84 7.86
N PRO A 138 -2.93 -13.62 8.40
CA PRO A 138 -4.31 -13.20 8.50
C PRO A 138 -4.47 -11.90 9.28
N HIS A 139 -5.46 -11.10 8.90
CA HIS A 139 -5.87 -9.95 9.70
C HIS A 139 -6.40 -10.42 11.07
N PRO A 140 -6.02 -9.79 12.20
CA PRO A 140 -5.23 -8.56 12.33
C PRO A 140 -3.73 -8.76 12.64
N TRP A 141 -3.27 -9.99 12.83
CA TRP A 141 -1.97 -10.30 13.45
C TRP A 141 -0.77 -9.78 12.66
N GLY A 142 -0.81 -9.92 11.34
CA GLY A 142 0.20 -9.36 10.44
C GLY A 142 0.43 -7.88 10.65
N ARG A 143 -0.67 -7.12 10.69
CA ARG A 143 -0.63 -5.67 10.85
C ARG A 143 -0.16 -5.28 12.25
N TRP A 144 -0.54 -6.02 13.29
CA TRP A 144 -0.03 -5.80 14.64
C TRP A 144 1.48 -5.96 14.69
N LEU A 145 2.02 -7.04 14.14
CA LEU A 145 3.45 -7.30 14.18
C LEU A 145 4.25 -6.25 13.38
N SER A 146 3.78 -5.91 12.18
CA SER A 146 4.40 -4.86 11.36
C SER A 146 4.38 -3.49 12.06
N THR A 147 3.27 -3.16 12.73
CA THR A 147 3.10 -1.87 13.41
C THR A 147 3.96 -1.79 14.67
N ILE A 148 4.08 -2.88 15.43
CA ILE A 148 5.01 -2.98 16.56
C ILE A 148 6.45 -2.82 16.06
N ALA A 149 6.82 -3.48 14.96
CA ALA A 149 8.14 -3.32 14.36
C ALA A 149 8.40 -1.86 13.96
N ALA A 150 7.43 -1.18 13.36
CA ALA A 150 7.53 0.25 13.04
C ALA A 150 7.71 1.11 14.31
N MET A 151 6.99 0.83 15.40
CA MET A 151 7.16 1.55 16.67
C MET A 151 8.55 1.33 17.28
N VAL A 152 9.03 0.08 17.30
CA VAL A 152 10.38 -0.25 17.76
C VAL A 152 11.42 0.45 16.92
N MET A 153 11.25 0.50 15.59
CA MET A 153 12.14 1.23 14.72
C MET A 153 12.10 2.74 14.99
N PHE A 154 10.94 3.33 15.21
CA PHE A 154 10.82 4.75 15.53
C PHE A 154 11.62 5.10 16.78
N ILE A 155 11.49 4.27 17.82
CA ILE A 155 12.29 4.36 19.06
C ILE A 155 13.78 4.17 18.74
N ALA A 156 14.15 3.19 17.92
CA ALA A 156 15.53 2.93 17.53
C ALA A 156 16.15 4.14 16.78
N LEU A 157 15.39 4.81 15.91
CA LEU A 157 15.85 6.02 15.21
C LEU A 157 16.09 7.18 16.19
N ILE A 158 15.14 7.45 17.09
CA ILE A 158 15.27 8.52 18.10
C ILE A 158 16.46 8.23 19.03
N THR A 159 16.56 7.01 19.56
CA THR A 159 17.67 6.60 20.43
C THR A 159 19.01 6.60 19.71
N GLY A 160 19.04 6.28 18.41
CA GLY A 160 20.21 6.41 17.55
C GLY A 160 20.67 7.87 17.44
N ILE A 161 19.76 8.79 17.12
CA ILE A 161 20.05 10.23 17.06
C ILE A 161 20.65 10.74 18.39
N ILE A 162 20.04 10.37 19.52
CA ILE A 162 20.51 10.76 20.86
C ILE A 162 21.91 10.18 21.16
N THR A 163 22.17 8.96 20.72
CA THR A 163 23.45 8.27 20.98
C THR A 163 24.60 8.89 20.20
N HIS A 164 24.34 9.34 18.97
CA HIS A 164 25.34 9.90 18.04
C HIS A 164 25.50 11.43 18.17
N LYS A 165 26.21 11.88 19.22
CA LYS A 165 26.52 13.33 19.45
C LYS A 165 27.27 14.02 18.29
N LYS A 166 27.98 13.25 17.44
CA LYS A 166 28.82 13.74 16.33
C LYS A 166 28.31 13.27 14.97
N ILE A 167 27.00 13.12 14.82
CA ILE A 167 26.34 12.55 13.65
C ILE A 167 26.89 13.08 12.31
N PHE A 168 27.14 14.38 12.21
CA PHE A 168 27.73 15.01 11.02
C PHE A 168 29.23 14.74 10.83
N LYS A 169 30.01 14.72 11.91
CA LYS A 169 31.46 14.46 11.81
C LYS A 169 31.73 13.00 11.46
N ASP A 170 30.95 12.10 12.04
CA ASP A 170 31.07 10.65 11.82
C ASP A 170 30.62 10.28 10.39
N PHE A 171 29.66 11.00 9.81
CA PHE A 171 29.25 10.85 8.40
C PHE A 171 30.41 11.05 7.41
N PHE A 172 31.27 12.05 7.65
CA PHE A 172 32.44 12.32 6.80
C PHE A 172 33.70 11.53 7.18
N THR A 173 33.63 10.67 8.21
CA THR A 173 34.80 9.94 8.73
C THR A 173 34.70 8.45 8.37
N PHE A 174 35.19 8.06 7.20
CA PHE A 174 35.34 6.65 6.84
C PHE A 174 36.78 6.19 7.05
N ARG A 175 37.01 5.21 7.93
CA ARG A 175 38.35 4.64 8.18
C ARG A 175 38.45 3.23 7.58
N PRO A 176 39.04 3.06 6.39
CA PRO A 176 39.16 1.75 5.75
C PRO A 176 40.14 0.83 6.48
N ARG A 177 40.01 -0.49 6.27
CA ARG A 177 40.93 -1.54 6.77
C ARG A 177 41.05 -1.64 8.30
N LYS A 178 40.01 -1.29 9.05
CA LYS A 178 39.95 -1.37 10.52
C LYS A 178 38.88 -2.35 11.03
N GLY A 179 38.51 -3.36 10.23
CA GLY A 179 37.61 -4.45 10.60
C GLY A 179 36.26 -3.94 11.14
N GLN A 180 35.92 -4.32 12.37
CA GLN A 180 34.69 -3.92 13.06
C GLN A 180 34.48 -2.39 13.12
N ARG A 181 35.56 -1.61 13.23
CA ARG A 181 35.45 -0.13 13.24
C ARG A 181 35.05 0.42 11.88
N SER A 182 35.48 -0.22 10.79
CA SER A 182 35.05 0.17 9.43
C SER A 182 33.57 -0.13 9.20
N TRP A 183 33.05 -1.23 9.75
CA TRP A 183 31.62 -1.55 9.72
C TRP A 183 30.79 -0.56 10.54
N LEU A 184 31.27 -0.15 11.71
CA LEU A 184 30.60 0.86 12.53
C LEU A 184 30.61 2.23 11.86
N ASP A 185 31.73 2.64 11.27
CA ASP A 185 31.81 3.87 10.49
C ASP A 185 30.86 3.82 9.27
N GLY A 186 30.76 2.66 8.60
CA GLY A 186 29.81 2.44 7.51
C GLY A 186 28.34 2.48 7.94
N HIS A 187 27.99 1.83 9.06
CA HIS A 187 26.65 1.88 9.64
C HIS A 187 26.26 3.31 10.00
N ASN A 188 27.18 4.09 10.59
CA ASN A 188 26.95 5.49 10.91
C ASN A 188 26.74 6.32 9.63
N ALA A 189 27.62 6.19 8.64
CA ALA A 189 27.52 6.96 7.40
C ALA A 189 26.20 6.68 6.65
N VAL A 190 25.86 5.41 6.46
CA VAL A 190 24.58 5.01 5.84
C VAL A 190 23.42 5.47 6.71
N GLY A 191 23.45 5.19 8.02
CA GLY A 191 22.39 5.55 8.95
C GLY A 191 22.04 7.03 8.92
N VAL A 192 23.03 7.92 8.84
CA VAL A 192 22.81 9.37 8.71
C VAL A 192 22.25 9.76 7.34
N LEU A 193 22.79 9.20 6.26
CA LEU A 193 22.32 9.46 4.90
C LEU A 193 20.83 9.14 4.75
N VAL A 194 20.42 7.99 5.28
CA VAL A 194 19.06 7.46 5.11
C VAL A 194 18.12 7.87 6.23
N LEU A 195 18.61 8.53 7.29
CA LEU A 195 17.83 8.95 8.47
C LEU A 195 16.54 9.72 8.13
N PRO A 196 16.56 10.80 7.31
CA PRO A 196 15.34 11.56 7.04
C PRO A 196 14.26 10.70 6.37
N PHE A 197 14.67 9.80 5.48
CA PHE A 197 13.76 8.87 4.80
C PHE A 197 13.21 7.83 5.76
N HIS A 198 14.06 7.20 6.57
CA HIS A 198 13.62 6.21 7.57
C HIS A 198 12.69 6.80 8.62
N LEU A 199 12.95 8.03 9.07
CA LEU A 199 12.09 8.71 10.02
C LEU A 199 10.70 8.97 9.40
N MET A 200 10.68 9.49 8.16
CA MET A 200 9.46 9.76 7.43
C MET A 200 8.63 8.48 7.17
N ILE A 201 9.23 7.43 6.61
CA ILE A 201 8.50 6.20 6.25
C ILE A 201 7.99 5.44 7.49
N THR A 202 8.77 5.43 8.57
CA THR A 202 8.36 4.79 9.82
C THR A 202 7.23 5.58 10.47
N TYR A 203 7.32 6.92 10.48
CA TYR A 203 6.25 7.78 10.98
C TYR A 203 4.97 7.62 10.15
N SER A 204 5.05 7.66 8.82
CA SER A 204 3.88 7.48 7.96
C SER A 204 3.24 6.10 8.15
N SER A 205 4.02 5.04 8.36
CA SER A 205 3.49 3.71 8.68
C SER A 205 2.67 3.72 9.97
N LEU A 206 3.12 4.42 11.02
CA LEU A 206 2.38 4.54 12.27
C LEU A 206 1.09 5.36 12.10
N VAL A 207 1.12 6.39 11.26
CA VAL A 207 -0.06 7.22 10.94
C VAL A 207 -1.09 6.43 10.14
N ILE A 208 -0.68 5.63 9.15
CA ILE A 208 -1.58 4.78 8.36
C ILE A 208 -2.33 3.79 9.28
N PHE A 209 -1.66 3.27 10.31
CA PHE A 209 -2.26 2.40 11.32
C PHE A 209 -2.63 3.14 12.62
N MET A 210 -2.88 4.45 12.57
CA MET A 210 -3.15 5.26 13.77
C MET A 210 -4.33 4.74 14.59
N SER A 211 -5.40 4.29 13.94
CA SER A 211 -6.57 3.72 14.63
C SER A 211 -6.25 2.45 15.41
N MET A 212 -5.16 1.77 15.06
CA MET A 212 -4.66 0.56 15.71
C MET A 212 -3.70 0.89 16.86
N VAL A 213 -2.81 1.88 16.66
CA VAL A 213 -1.78 2.28 17.64
C VAL A 213 -2.33 3.18 18.73
N MET A 214 -3.21 4.12 18.37
CA MET A 214 -3.79 5.12 19.27
C MET A 214 -5.31 5.20 19.11
N PRO A 215 -6.06 4.17 19.54
CA PRO A 215 -7.53 4.18 19.46
C PRO A 215 -8.17 5.13 20.48
N ALA A 216 -7.47 5.50 21.56
CA ALA A 216 -8.05 6.23 22.69
C ALA A 216 -8.74 7.56 22.31
N PRO A 217 -8.17 8.43 21.46
CA PRO A 217 -8.85 9.65 21.02
C PRO A 217 -10.12 9.36 20.22
N ILE A 218 -10.09 8.33 19.35
CA ILE A 218 -11.25 7.91 18.56
C ILE A 218 -12.35 7.41 19.50
N LEU A 219 -12.00 6.56 20.46
CA LEU A 219 -12.95 6.04 21.45
C LEU A 219 -13.49 7.13 22.38
N ALA A 220 -12.69 8.13 22.73
CA ALA A 220 -13.13 9.25 23.56
C ALA A 220 -14.11 10.17 22.82
N SER A 221 -13.90 10.42 21.53
CA SER A 221 -14.74 11.31 20.72
C SER A 221 -15.97 10.61 20.13
N TYR A 222 -15.87 9.34 19.74
CA TYR A 222 -16.91 8.59 19.03
C TYR A 222 -17.49 7.40 19.83
N GLY A 223 -17.00 7.16 21.05
CA GLY A 223 -17.41 6.01 21.85
C GLY A 223 -17.08 4.69 21.16
N ASN A 224 -18.03 3.74 21.16
CA ASN A 224 -17.89 2.48 20.44
C ASN A 224 -18.23 2.57 18.95
N ASP A 225 -18.67 3.74 18.45
CA ASP A 225 -19.00 3.94 17.04
C ASP A 225 -17.78 4.36 16.22
N THR A 226 -16.83 3.44 16.10
CA THR A 226 -15.66 3.63 15.23
C THR A 226 -16.03 3.82 13.75
N ARG A 227 -17.25 3.42 13.34
CA ARG A 227 -17.74 3.63 11.97
C ARG A 227 -18.07 5.09 11.71
N ALA A 228 -18.65 5.79 12.68
CA ALA A 228 -18.90 7.23 12.57
C ALA A 228 -17.61 8.00 12.27
N PHE A 229 -16.51 7.71 12.99
CA PHE A 229 -15.20 8.30 12.72
C PHE A 229 -14.75 8.13 11.27
N PHE A 230 -14.74 6.89 10.75
CA PHE A 230 -14.32 6.65 9.37
C PHE A 230 -15.26 7.29 8.34
N SER A 231 -16.55 7.40 8.64
CA SER A 231 -17.52 8.07 7.74
C SER A 231 -17.34 9.58 7.67
N GLU A 232 -16.84 10.22 8.73
CA GLU A 232 -16.54 11.66 8.73
C GLU A 232 -15.19 11.96 8.07
N VAL A 233 -14.16 11.16 8.35
CA VAL A 233 -12.82 11.35 7.79
C VAL A 233 -12.77 10.98 6.30
N PHE A 234 -13.50 9.94 5.90
CA PHE A 234 -13.62 9.47 4.52
C PHE A 234 -15.09 9.45 4.11
N PRO A 235 -15.70 10.63 3.88
CA PRO A 235 -17.10 10.71 3.48
C PRO A 235 -17.28 9.94 2.18
N ASN A 236 -18.29 9.07 2.15
CA ASN A 236 -18.69 8.41 0.91
C ASN A 236 -18.96 9.50 -0.15
N THR A 237 -18.64 9.20 -1.41
CA THR A 237 -19.08 10.03 -2.53
C THR A 237 -20.57 10.29 -2.39
N ASN A 238 -20.95 11.57 -2.40
CA ASN A 238 -22.31 12.05 -2.17
C ASN A 238 -23.19 11.72 -3.37
N ASN A 239 -23.44 10.42 -3.59
CA ASN A 239 -24.25 9.94 -4.68
C ASN A 239 -25.69 10.30 -4.38
N ALA A 240 -26.37 10.90 -5.35
CA ALA A 240 -27.80 11.14 -5.25
C ALA A 240 -28.55 9.83 -4.93
N PRO A 241 -29.61 9.87 -4.10
CA PRO A 241 -30.43 8.69 -3.85
C PRO A 241 -30.89 8.06 -5.17
N ALA A 242 -30.96 6.72 -5.21
CA ALA A 242 -31.47 6.03 -6.37
C ALA A 242 -32.90 6.53 -6.68
N SER A 243 -33.15 6.91 -7.93
CA SER A 243 -34.47 7.40 -8.36
C SER A 243 -35.57 6.33 -8.34
N GLY A 244 -35.21 5.07 -8.08
CA GLY A 244 -36.12 3.92 -8.08
C GLY A 244 -36.63 3.52 -9.47
N GLN A 245 -36.27 4.26 -10.51
CA GLN A 245 -36.63 3.95 -11.90
C GLN A 245 -35.46 3.29 -12.63
N PRO A 246 -35.67 2.17 -13.34
CA PRO A 246 -34.64 1.58 -14.19
C PRO A 246 -34.17 2.59 -15.24
N GLY A 247 -32.90 3.00 -15.16
CA GLY A 247 -32.27 3.82 -16.19
C GLY A 247 -31.73 2.98 -17.34
N THR A 248 -31.63 3.57 -18.53
CA THR A 248 -30.86 2.99 -19.63
C THR A 248 -29.38 3.29 -19.42
N LEU A 249 -28.55 2.24 -19.41
CA LEU A 249 -27.11 2.41 -19.29
C LEU A 249 -26.56 3.13 -20.53
N LEU A 250 -26.01 4.32 -20.33
CA LEU A 250 -25.42 5.12 -21.40
C LEU A 250 -24.02 4.61 -21.78
N PRO A 251 -23.56 4.88 -23.01
CA PRO A 251 -22.16 4.66 -23.38
C PRO A 251 -21.22 5.43 -22.44
N LEU A 252 -20.17 4.76 -21.97
CA LEU A 252 -19.22 5.36 -21.02
C LEU A 252 -18.22 6.32 -21.69
N VAL A 253 -17.92 6.14 -22.99
CA VAL A 253 -16.92 6.93 -23.71
C VAL A 253 -17.23 8.43 -23.73
N PRO A 254 -18.45 8.91 -24.05
CA PRO A 254 -18.76 10.34 -23.99
C PRO A 254 -18.59 10.93 -22.58
N MET A 255 -18.91 10.14 -21.54
CA MET A 255 -18.75 10.57 -20.15
C MET A 255 -17.27 10.66 -19.76
N TYR A 256 -16.45 9.70 -20.23
CA TYR A 256 -15.00 9.70 -20.04
C TYR A 256 -14.34 10.91 -20.73
N GLU A 257 -14.69 11.21 -21.97
CA GLU A 257 -14.16 12.38 -22.69
C GLU A 257 -14.55 13.70 -22.01
N GLN A 258 -15.80 13.79 -21.54
CA GLN A 258 -16.26 14.95 -20.78
C GLN A 258 -15.48 15.09 -19.46
N ALA A 259 -15.27 13.99 -18.72
CA ALA A 259 -14.51 14.01 -17.48
C ALA A 259 -13.06 14.44 -17.73
N ARG A 260 -12.41 13.91 -18.78
CA ARG A 260 -11.04 14.27 -19.18
C ARG A 260 -10.91 15.74 -19.59
N ALA A 261 -11.93 16.31 -20.22
CA ALA A 261 -11.94 17.72 -20.58
C ALA A 261 -12.13 18.64 -19.37
N GLN A 262 -12.87 18.19 -18.34
CA GLN A 262 -13.19 18.99 -17.16
C GLN A 262 -12.15 18.84 -16.04
N TRP A 263 -11.52 17.69 -15.91
CA TRP A 263 -10.56 17.36 -14.86
C TRP A 263 -9.20 17.09 -15.49
N ALA A 264 -8.20 17.86 -15.07
CA ALA A 264 -6.82 17.69 -15.52
C ALA A 264 -6.17 16.53 -14.76
N GLY A 265 -6.42 15.30 -15.23
CA GLY A 265 -5.81 14.07 -14.69
C GLY A 265 -6.62 13.42 -13.58
#